data_AF-A0A2N5G256-F1
#
_entry.id   AF-A0A2N5G256-F1
#
_cell.length_a   1.000
_cell.length_b   1.000
_cell.length_c   1.000
_cell.angle_alpha   90.00
_cell.angle_beta   90.00
_cell.angle_gamma   90.00
#
_symmetry.space_group_name_H-M   'P 1'
#
loop_
_entity.id
_entity.type
_entity.pdbx_description
1 polymer ?
#
loop_
_entity_poly.entity_id
_entity_poly.type
_entity_poly.pdbx_seq_one_letter_code
_entity_poly.pdbx_strand_id
1 'polypeptide(L)'
;MHIEENWRKYCTEENFIGIGSTRKVYLHKEYAIKVNLHPLGFKQSLKEMEIYQFMKAEGLGSLFAEAFYVDRSVSVQRYYQPVPLINNQSYEIDKDSDRAFLPSGYEKALRILDAEFDSFDVKDSSNYGINGKKQLVFIDYGMTKKLYENEWVPLAESGVLPQIYFERCISCGIERELRMYGDHDEDKRCLQCGKE
;
A
#
# COMPACT_ATOMS: atom_id res chain seq x y z
N MET A 1 0.12 21.42 12.42
CA MET A 1 1.44 20.78 12.22
C MET A 1 1.53 20.49 10.75
N HIS A 2 2.41 21.19 10.02
CA HIS A 2 2.52 21.06 8.57
C HIS A 2 3.44 19.88 8.24
N ILE A 3 2.87 18.66 8.22
CA ILE A 3 3.60 17.45 7.82
C ILE A 3 4.08 17.60 6.38
N GLU A 4 3.26 18.21 5.53
CA GLU A 4 3.52 18.52 4.13
C GLU A 4 4.83 19.29 3.90
N GLU A 5 5.17 20.24 4.76
CA GLU A 5 6.38 21.08 4.60
C GLU A 5 7.64 20.45 5.20
N ASN A 6 7.48 19.55 6.17
CA ASN A 6 8.59 19.04 7.00
C ASN A 6 8.73 17.52 6.97
N TRP A 7 8.05 16.82 6.05
CA TRP A 7 7.97 15.36 6.00
C TRP A 7 9.35 14.68 6.06
N ARG A 8 10.38 15.26 5.44
CA ARG A 8 11.75 14.72 5.46
C ARG A 8 12.30 14.54 6.87
N LYS A 9 11.95 15.43 7.81
CA LYS A 9 12.37 15.34 9.23
C LYS A 9 11.66 14.22 9.97
N TYR A 10 10.50 13.78 9.46
CA TYR A 10 9.68 12.73 10.06
C TYR A 10 9.90 11.36 9.40
N CYS A 11 10.70 11.27 8.33
CA CYS A 11 11.01 10.01 7.65
C CYS A 11 12.40 9.54 8.05
N THR A 12 12.46 8.71 9.08
CA THR A 12 13.69 8.16 9.66
C THR A 12 13.73 6.65 9.51
N GLU A 13 14.89 6.02 9.69
CA GLU A 13 14.99 4.55 9.65
C GLU A 13 14.18 3.89 10.76
N GLU A 14 14.13 4.50 11.95
CA GLU A 14 13.42 3.96 13.12
C GLU A 14 11.91 3.86 12.95
N ASN A 15 11.33 4.68 12.06
CA ASN A 15 9.90 4.71 11.81
C ASN A 15 9.51 4.33 10.38
N PHE A 16 10.44 3.71 9.65
CA PHE A 16 10.13 3.04 8.40
C PHE A 16 9.24 1.82 8.67
N ILE A 17 8.12 1.70 7.93
CA ILE A 17 7.14 0.63 8.16
C ILE A 17 6.84 -0.22 6.93
N GLY A 18 7.38 0.14 5.76
CA GLY A 18 7.19 -0.67 4.57
C GLY A 18 7.59 0.06 3.29
N ILE A 19 7.77 -0.71 2.23
CA ILE A 19 8.09 -0.18 0.92
C ILE A 19 7.40 -1.01 -0.15
N GLY A 20 6.87 -0.32 -1.14
CA GLY A 20 6.32 -0.87 -2.35
C GLY A 20 7.25 -0.58 -3.52
N SER A 21 6.86 -1.09 -4.69
CA SER A 21 7.54 -0.84 -5.96
C SER A 21 7.67 0.65 -6.30
N THR A 22 6.71 1.48 -5.88
CA THR A 22 6.63 2.89 -6.28
C THR A 22 6.66 3.89 -5.13
N ARG A 23 6.51 3.44 -3.88
CA ARG A 23 6.38 4.29 -2.68
C ARG A 23 7.06 3.63 -1.49
N LYS A 24 7.55 4.42 -0.54
CA LYS A 24 8.00 3.95 0.77
C LYS A 24 7.22 4.64 1.88
N VAL A 25 6.98 3.95 2.98
CA VAL A 25 6.04 4.40 4.01
C VAL A 25 6.74 4.53 5.36
N TYR A 26 6.48 5.66 6.01
CA TYR A 26 6.96 5.97 7.36
C TYR A 26 5.79 6.27 8.28
N LEU A 27 5.89 5.83 9.53
CA LEU A 27 4.91 6.12 10.57
C LEU A 27 5.32 7.39 11.33
N HIS A 28 4.48 8.42 11.32
CA HIS A 28 4.62 9.56 12.21
C HIS A 28 3.36 9.75 13.03
N LYS A 29 3.42 9.39 14.32
CA LYS A 29 2.28 9.40 15.24
C LYS A 29 1.15 8.52 14.72
N GLU A 30 0.07 9.12 14.22
CA GLU A 30 -1.12 8.45 13.69
C GLU A 30 -1.23 8.59 12.15
N TYR A 31 -0.14 8.99 11.49
CA TYR A 31 -0.08 9.22 10.06
C TYR A 31 0.92 8.30 9.37
N ALA A 32 0.52 7.78 8.22
CA ALA A 32 1.38 7.15 7.25
C ALA A 32 1.85 8.20 6.24
N ILE A 33 3.16 8.43 6.19
CA ILE A 33 3.81 9.31 5.22
C ILE A 33 4.34 8.43 4.09
N LYS A 34 3.69 8.43 2.93
CA LYS A 34 4.11 7.65 1.76
C LYS A 34 4.95 8.53 0.83
N VAL A 35 6.26 8.30 0.77
CA VAL A 35 7.20 9.01 -0.10
C VAL A 35 7.25 8.32 -1.46
N ASN A 36 7.04 9.09 -2.53
CA ASN A 36 7.05 8.58 -3.91
C ASN A 36 8.50 8.31 -4.35
N LEU A 37 8.75 7.07 -4.78
CA LEU A 37 10.02 6.64 -5.38
C LEU A 37 9.99 6.71 -6.91
N HIS A 38 8.78 6.67 -7.48
CA HIS A 38 8.54 6.73 -8.91
C HIS A 38 7.28 7.60 -9.18
N PRO A 39 7.14 8.25 -10.36
CA PRO A 39 5.93 9.01 -10.71
C PRO A 39 4.62 8.23 -10.59
N LEU A 40 4.66 6.90 -10.69
CA LEU A 40 3.49 6.05 -10.45
C LEU A 40 2.99 6.12 -9.00
N GLY A 41 3.86 6.33 -8.03
CA GLY A 41 3.46 6.51 -6.62
C GLY A 41 2.62 7.77 -6.43
N PHE A 42 2.94 8.84 -7.16
CA PHE A 42 2.14 10.06 -7.17
C PHE A 42 0.77 9.83 -7.82
N LYS A 43 0.72 9.12 -8.96
CA LYS A 43 -0.55 8.76 -9.62
C LYS A 43 -1.45 7.93 -8.70
N GLN A 44 -0.90 6.92 -8.02
CA GLN A 44 -1.62 6.12 -7.03
C GLN A 44 -2.15 7.00 -5.89
N SER A 45 -1.32 7.88 -5.33
CA SER A 45 -1.72 8.73 -4.21
C SER A 45 -2.81 9.76 -4.59
N LEU A 46 -2.76 10.31 -5.81
CA LEU A 46 -3.83 11.16 -6.32
C LEU A 46 -5.16 10.40 -6.40
N LYS A 47 -5.11 9.15 -6.88
CA LYS A 47 -6.30 8.30 -6.97
C LYS A 47 -6.84 7.92 -5.59
N GLU A 48 -5.97 7.65 -4.60
CA GLU A 48 -6.39 7.48 -3.20
C GLU A 48 -7.14 8.72 -2.68
N MET A 49 -6.61 9.92 -2.93
CA MET A 49 -7.28 11.15 -2.51
C MET A 49 -8.66 11.30 -3.18
N GLU A 50 -8.75 11.08 -4.49
CA GLU A 50 -10.00 11.14 -5.25
C GLU A 50 -11.04 10.14 -4.74
N ILE A 51 -10.66 8.87 -4.60
CA ILE A 51 -11.53 7.79 -4.09
C ILE A 51 -11.98 8.11 -2.68
N TYR A 52 -11.08 8.57 -1.80
CA TYR A 52 -11.44 8.90 -0.43
C TYR A 52 -12.52 9.99 -0.38
N GLN A 53 -12.35 11.08 -1.14
CA GLN A 53 -13.33 12.17 -1.15
C GLN A 53 -14.69 11.70 -1.70
N PHE A 54 -14.69 10.87 -2.74
CA PHE A 54 -15.91 10.27 -3.27
C PHE A 54 -16.60 9.38 -2.24
N MET A 55 -15.86 8.45 -1.63
CA MET A 55 -16.40 7.53 -0.62
C MET A 55 -16.90 8.26 0.62
N LYS A 56 -16.23 9.35 1.02
CA LYS A 56 -16.67 10.25 2.10
C LYS A 56 -18.01 10.90 1.76
N ALA A 57 -18.19 11.40 0.54
CA ALA A 57 -19.46 11.96 0.07
C ALA A 57 -20.60 10.91 0.03
N GLU A 58 -20.26 9.66 -0.28
CA GLU A 58 -21.18 8.51 -0.27
C GLU A 58 -21.52 7.97 1.14
N GLY A 59 -20.99 8.60 2.20
CA GLY A 59 -21.17 8.15 3.58
C GLY A 59 -20.38 6.90 3.96
N LEU A 60 -19.40 6.51 3.14
CA LEU A 60 -18.54 5.33 3.30
C LEU A 60 -17.13 5.67 3.78
N GLY A 61 -16.83 6.95 4.03
CA GLY A 61 -15.47 7.43 4.35
C GLY A 61 -14.80 6.73 5.53
N SER A 62 -15.55 6.21 6.51
CA SER A 62 -15.00 5.46 7.65
C SER A 62 -14.40 4.10 7.27
N LEU A 63 -14.67 3.60 6.06
CA LEU A 63 -14.11 2.37 5.53
C LEU A 63 -12.70 2.56 4.97
N PHE A 64 -12.28 3.80 4.76
CA PHE A 64 -11.03 4.14 4.07
C PHE A 64 -10.11 4.93 5.00
N ALA A 65 -8.81 4.69 4.87
CA ALA A 65 -7.81 5.53 5.49
C ALA A 65 -7.87 6.92 4.87
N GLU A 66 -8.18 7.93 5.69
CA GLU A 66 -8.30 9.30 5.22
C GLU A 66 -7.02 9.79 4.57
N ALA A 67 -7.14 10.24 3.32
CA ALA A 67 -6.08 10.93 2.60
C ALA A 67 -6.15 12.42 2.93
N PHE A 68 -5.10 12.92 3.59
CA PHE A 68 -5.02 14.31 4.06
C PHE A 68 -4.31 15.22 3.06
N TYR A 69 -3.27 14.68 2.39
CA TYR A 69 -2.41 15.48 1.53
C TYR A 69 -1.75 14.61 0.46
N VAL A 70 -1.54 15.18 -0.72
CA VAL A 70 -0.80 14.57 -1.82
C VAL A 70 -0.05 15.65 -2.60
N ASP A 71 1.23 15.41 -2.86
CA ASP A 71 2.00 16.10 -3.90
C ASP A 71 2.91 15.11 -4.64
N ARG A 72 3.75 15.64 -5.55
CA ARG A 72 4.67 14.82 -6.35
C ARG A 72 5.68 14.03 -5.52
N SER A 73 6.01 14.50 -4.32
CA SER A 73 7.02 13.90 -3.45
C SER A 73 6.43 12.94 -2.43
N VAL A 74 5.26 13.25 -1.88
CA VAL A 74 4.72 12.57 -0.70
C VAL A 74 3.19 12.59 -0.68
N SER A 75 2.60 11.59 -0.03
CA SER A 75 1.22 11.64 0.44
C SER A 75 1.14 11.32 1.92
N VAL A 76 0.09 11.84 2.56
CA VAL A 76 -0.17 11.67 3.99
C VAL A 76 -1.55 11.07 4.16
N GLN A 77 -1.60 9.92 4.84
CA GLN A 77 -2.83 9.20 5.14
C GLN A 77 -2.94 8.88 6.63
N ARG A 78 -4.16 8.62 7.10
CA ARG A 78 -4.39 8.04 8.42
C ARG A 78 -3.71 6.66 8.49
N TYR A 79 -2.93 6.42 9.53
CA TYR A 79 -2.34 5.12 9.75
C TYR A 79 -3.30 4.16 10.46
N TYR A 80 -3.30 2.90 10.01
CA TYR A 80 -3.96 1.77 10.66
C TYR A 80 -2.95 0.62 10.79
N GLN A 81 -3.13 -0.21 11.82
CA GLN A 81 -2.26 -1.37 12.04
C GLN A 81 -2.45 -2.36 10.88
N PRO A 82 -1.37 -2.88 10.26
CA PRO A 82 -1.48 -3.86 9.19
C PRO A 82 -2.26 -5.11 9.62
N VAL A 83 -2.97 -5.74 8.68
CA VAL A 83 -3.56 -7.06 8.91
C VAL A 83 -2.43 -8.08 9.11
N PRO A 84 -2.50 -8.96 10.13
CA PRO A 84 -1.49 -10.01 10.32
C PRO A 84 -1.41 -10.95 9.12
N LEU A 85 -0.19 -11.28 8.72
CA LEU A 85 0.07 -12.27 7.67
C LEU A 85 -0.27 -13.68 8.16
N ILE A 86 -0.69 -14.55 7.23
CA ILE A 86 -0.86 -15.99 7.48
C ILE A 86 0.29 -16.71 6.80
N ASN A 87 1.10 -17.45 7.56
CA ASN A 87 2.32 -18.09 7.07
C ASN A 87 3.24 -17.10 6.33
N ASN A 88 3.38 -15.88 6.86
CA ASN A 88 4.16 -14.77 6.29
C ASN A 88 3.69 -14.30 4.90
N GLN A 89 2.45 -14.60 4.52
CA GLN A 89 1.87 -14.15 3.25
C GLN A 89 0.59 -13.34 3.49
N SER A 90 0.34 -12.40 2.59
CA SER A 90 -1.00 -11.83 2.45
C SER A 90 -1.96 -12.92 1.96
N TYR A 91 -3.23 -12.72 2.24
CA TYR A 91 -4.31 -13.57 1.78
C TYR A 91 -5.42 -12.72 1.16
N GLU A 92 -6.24 -13.34 0.31
CA GLU A 92 -7.43 -12.68 -0.21
C GLU A 92 -8.51 -12.65 0.87
N ILE A 93 -9.04 -11.46 1.16
CA ILE A 93 -10.16 -11.28 2.09
C ILE A 93 -11.40 -11.97 1.54
N ASP A 94 -11.94 -12.91 2.32
CA ASP A 94 -13.14 -13.66 1.96
C ASP A 94 -14.35 -13.20 2.78
N LYS A 95 -15.46 -12.93 2.09
CA LYS A 95 -16.65 -12.31 2.69
C LYS A 95 -17.31 -13.17 3.78
N ASP A 96 -17.16 -14.50 3.69
CA ASP A 96 -17.85 -15.44 4.55
C ASP A 96 -16.98 -15.78 5.76
N SER A 97 -15.70 -16.07 5.53
CA SER A 97 -14.73 -16.42 6.57
C SER A 97 -14.23 -15.21 7.37
N ASP A 98 -14.10 -14.02 6.76
CA ASP A 98 -13.64 -12.80 7.43
C ASP A 98 -14.79 -11.91 7.90
N ARG A 99 -16.04 -12.37 7.81
CA ARG A 99 -17.25 -11.59 8.08
C ARG A 99 -17.22 -10.79 9.39
N ALA A 100 -16.59 -11.34 10.43
CA ALA A 100 -16.49 -10.69 11.74
C ALA A 100 -15.67 -9.39 11.72
N PHE A 101 -14.75 -9.25 10.77
CA PHE A 101 -13.89 -8.08 10.60
C PHE A 101 -14.47 -7.08 9.60
N LEU A 102 -15.49 -7.48 8.82
CA LEU A 102 -16.06 -6.64 7.77
C LEU A 102 -17.01 -5.58 8.35
N PRO A 103 -16.72 -4.28 8.17
CA PRO A 103 -17.63 -3.22 8.57
C PRO A 103 -18.86 -3.15 7.64
N SER A 104 -19.93 -2.53 8.13
CA SER A 104 -21.13 -2.26 7.32
C SER A 104 -20.77 -1.38 6.12
N GLY A 105 -21.35 -1.68 4.96
CA GLY A 105 -21.07 -0.98 3.71
C GLY A 105 -19.87 -1.51 2.92
N TYR A 106 -19.12 -2.50 3.43
CA TYR A 106 -17.97 -3.09 2.74
C TYR A 106 -18.30 -3.58 1.32
N GLU A 107 -19.36 -4.37 1.14
CA GLU A 107 -19.76 -4.84 -0.19
C GLU A 107 -20.20 -3.70 -1.12
N LYS A 108 -20.84 -2.65 -0.58
CA LYS A 108 -21.18 -1.45 -1.36
C LYS A 108 -19.89 -0.76 -1.83
N ALA A 109 -18.91 -0.61 -0.95
CA ALA A 109 -17.63 0.00 -1.27
C ALA A 109 -16.89 -0.78 -2.37
N LEU A 110 -16.80 -2.12 -2.26
CA LEU A 110 -16.18 -2.96 -3.30
C LEU A 110 -16.84 -2.79 -4.67
N ARG A 111 -18.17 -2.77 -4.74
CA ARG A 111 -18.89 -2.55 -6.00
C ARG A 111 -18.59 -1.19 -6.62
N ILE A 112 -18.46 -0.14 -5.81
CA ILE A 112 -18.11 1.20 -6.30
C ILE A 112 -16.65 1.23 -6.77
N LEU A 113 -15.72 0.66 -6.00
CA LEU A 113 -14.30 0.59 -6.35
C LEU A 113 -14.08 -0.09 -7.70
N ASP A 114 -14.82 -1.17 -7.96
CA ASP A 114 -14.80 -1.89 -9.23
C ASP A 114 -15.45 -1.06 -10.36
N ALA A 115 -16.71 -0.64 -10.18
CA ALA A 115 -17.49 -0.04 -11.27
C ALA A 115 -17.04 1.39 -11.65
N GLU A 116 -16.69 2.22 -10.67
CA GLU A 116 -16.41 3.65 -10.90
C GLU A 116 -14.92 3.95 -11.05
N PHE A 117 -14.07 3.15 -10.41
CA PHE A 117 -12.64 3.47 -10.27
C PHE A 117 -11.71 2.46 -10.94
N ASP A 118 -12.22 1.34 -11.46
CA ASP A 118 -11.40 0.27 -12.04
C ASP A 118 -10.31 -0.19 -11.04
N SER A 119 -10.65 -0.23 -9.75
CA SER A 119 -9.68 -0.46 -8.68
C SER A 119 -9.17 -1.89 -8.74
N PHE A 120 -7.85 -2.04 -8.61
CA PHE A 120 -7.17 -3.32 -8.70
C PHE A 120 -6.73 -3.82 -7.33
N ASP A 121 -6.72 -5.14 -7.17
CA ASP A 121 -6.18 -5.84 -6.00
C ASP A 121 -6.81 -5.44 -4.65
N VAL A 122 -8.02 -4.89 -4.67
CA VAL A 122 -8.70 -4.36 -3.47
C VAL A 122 -9.11 -5.42 -2.45
N LYS A 123 -8.83 -6.71 -2.68
CA LYS A 123 -9.12 -7.80 -1.74
C LYS A 123 -7.87 -8.40 -1.10
N ASP A 124 -6.66 -8.05 -1.54
CA ASP A 124 -5.47 -8.52 -0.86
C ASP A 124 -5.38 -7.89 0.54
N SER A 125 -5.20 -8.72 1.57
CA SER A 125 -5.13 -8.29 2.97
C SER A 125 -4.06 -7.22 3.27
N SER A 126 -3.00 -7.12 2.47
CA SER A 126 -1.97 -6.08 2.60
C SER A 126 -2.47 -4.68 2.26
N ASN A 127 -3.57 -4.59 1.51
CA ASN A 127 -4.27 -3.34 1.18
C ASN A 127 -5.23 -2.90 2.29
N TYR A 128 -5.25 -3.61 3.43
CA TYR A 128 -6.07 -3.32 4.60
C TYR A 128 -5.26 -3.05 5.87
N GLY A 129 -5.83 -2.21 6.72
CA GLY A 129 -5.46 -2.08 8.12
C GLY A 129 -6.62 -2.37 9.04
N ILE A 130 -6.33 -2.50 10.33
CA ILE A 130 -7.30 -2.80 11.39
C ILE A 130 -7.50 -1.55 12.25
N ASN A 131 -8.77 -1.17 12.44
CA ASN A 131 -9.13 -0.05 13.32
C ASN A 131 -9.29 -0.50 14.80
N GLY A 132 -9.53 0.46 15.69
CA GLY A 132 -9.71 0.19 17.13
C GLY A 132 -10.91 -0.70 17.47
N LYS A 133 -11.83 -0.95 16.53
CA LYS A 133 -12.97 -1.88 16.68
C LYS A 133 -12.68 -3.26 16.09
N LYS A 134 -11.43 -3.54 15.69
CA LYS A 134 -11.02 -4.75 14.97
C LYS A 134 -11.72 -4.92 13.63
N GLN A 135 -12.04 -3.83 12.94
CA GLN A 135 -12.63 -3.89 11.60
C GLN A 135 -11.61 -3.51 10.53
N LEU A 136 -11.75 -4.11 9.36
CA LEU A 136 -10.92 -3.80 8.20
C LEU A 136 -11.20 -2.38 7.68
N VAL A 137 -10.13 -1.72 7.26
CA VAL A 137 -10.12 -0.38 6.65
C VAL A 137 -9.19 -0.44 5.44
N PHE A 138 -9.64 0.06 4.29
CA PHE A 138 -8.81 0.18 3.09
C PHE A 138 -7.67 1.18 3.33
N ILE A 139 -6.41 0.76 3.19
CA ILE A 139 -5.22 1.62 3.39
C ILE A 139 -4.41 1.83 2.10
N ASP A 140 -4.62 0.97 1.10
CA ASP A 140 -4.07 1.13 -0.25
C ASP A 140 -5.16 0.78 -1.26
N TYR A 141 -5.62 1.80 -1.98
CA TYR A 141 -6.78 1.70 -2.87
C TYR A 141 -6.62 2.62 -4.09
N GLY A 142 -5.38 3.03 -4.39
CA GLY A 142 -5.06 3.95 -5.48
C GLY A 142 -4.67 3.28 -6.79
N MET A 143 -4.45 1.96 -6.78
CA MET A 143 -4.08 1.23 -7.98
C MET A 143 -5.32 0.91 -8.81
N THR A 144 -5.30 1.26 -10.09
CA THR A 144 -6.32 0.83 -11.05
C THR A 144 -5.78 -0.28 -11.94
N LYS A 145 -6.67 -1.10 -12.50
CA LYS A 145 -6.29 -2.19 -13.39
C LYS A 145 -5.58 -1.65 -14.63
N LYS A 146 -6.10 -0.57 -15.22
CA LYS A 146 -5.43 0.12 -16.33
C LYS A 146 -4.04 0.64 -15.98
N LEU A 147 -3.84 1.21 -14.78
CA LEU A 147 -2.54 1.71 -14.36
C LEU A 147 -1.56 0.55 -14.14
N TYR A 148 -2.04 -0.53 -13.55
CA TYR A 148 -1.28 -1.75 -13.32
C TYR A 148 -0.83 -2.37 -14.66
N GLU A 149 -1.76 -2.67 -15.55
CA GLU A 149 -1.49 -3.40 -16.80
C GLU A 149 -0.71 -2.56 -17.82
N ASN A 150 -1.01 -1.25 -17.95
CA ASN A 150 -0.41 -0.43 -19.01
C ASN A 150 0.86 0.30 -18.61
N GLU A 151 1.11 0.48 -17.30
CA GLU A 151 2.29 1.20 -16.83
C GLU A 151 3.12 0.38 -15.85
N TRP A 152 2.50 -0.19 -14.81
CA TRP A 152 3.26 -0.90 -13.78
C TRP A 152 3.94 -2.15 -14.32
N VAL A 153 3.19 -3.04 -14.99
CA VAL A 153 3.70 -4.30 -15.55
C VAL A 153 4.86 -4.04 -16.52
N PRO A 154 4.73 -3.22 -17.58
CA PRO A 154 5.85 -2.97 -18.50
C PRO A 154 7.11 -2.41 -17.81
N LEU A 155 6.96 -1.59 -16.77
CA LEU A 155 8.08 -1.04 -16.02
C LEU A 155 8.71 -2.05 -15.06
N ALA A 156 7.92 -2.95 -14.49
CA ALA A 156 8.41 -4.04 -13.68
C ALA A 156 9.17 -5.07 -14.52
N GLU A 157 8.64 -5.44 -15.69
CA GLU A 157 9.22 -6.40 -16.63
C GLU A 157 10.55 -5.88 -17.23
N SER A 158 10.64 -4.57 -17.50
CA SER A 158 11.86 -3.91 -17.97
C SER A 158 12.87 -3.57 -16.87
N GLY A 159 12.57 -3.87 -15.62
CA GLY A 159 13.45 -3.64 -14.47
C GLY A 159 13.59 -2.19 -14.03
N VAL A 160 12.69 -1.31 -14.47
CA VAL A 160 12.62 0.08 -13.97
C VAL A 160 11.99 0.12 -12.58
N LEU A 161 10.93 -0.65 -12.36
CA LEU A 161 10.32 -0.82 -11.04
C LEU A 161 10.81 -2.11 -10.39
N PRO A 162 11.17 -2.07 -9.10
CA PRO A 162 11.49 -3.28 -8.37
C PRO A 162 10.21 -4.09 -8.10
N GLN A 163 10.28 -5.38 -8.37
CA GLN A 163 9.36 -6.38 -7.86
C GLN A 163 9.85 -6.78 -6.46
N ILE A 164 8.91 -6.86 -5.51
CA ILE A 164 9.23 -7.11 -4.10
C ILE A 164 8.85 -8.55 -3.76
N TYR A 165 9.81 -9.28 -3.18
CA TYR A 165 9.65 -10.66 -2.73
C TYR A 165 10.04 -10.77 -1.26
N PHE A 166 9.45 -11.72 -0.55
CA PHE A 166 9.88 -12.08 0.80
C PHE A 166 10.54 -13.46 0.75
N GLU A 167 11.81 -13.54 1.15
CA GLU A 167 12.53 -14.80 1.19
C GLU A 167 13.53 -14.82 2.34
N ARG A 168 13.85 -16.03 2.80
CA ARG A 168 14.79 -16.23 3.90
C ARG A 168 16.20 -15.90 3.44
N CYS A 169 16.79 -14.84 4.00
CA CYS A 169 18.17 -14.45 3.69
C CYS A 169 19.13 -15.58 4.05
N ILE A 170 19.91 -16.04 3.08
CA ILE A 170 20.84 -17.18 3.25
C ILE A 170 21.96 -16.90 4.25
N SER A 171 22.31 -15.62 4.46
CA SER A 171 23.36 -15.22 5.39
C SER A 171 22.91 -15.20 6.85
N CYS A 172 21.69 -14.72 7.14
CA CYS A 172 21.23 -14.52 8.52
C CYS A 172 20.04 -15.40 8.92
N GLY A 173 19.43 -16.13 7.99
CA GLY A 173 18.30 -17.02 8.24
C GLY A 173 16.98 -16.32 8.61
N ILE A 174 16.93 -14.99 8.51
CA ILE A 174 15.72 -14.18 8.74
C ILE A 174 15.03 -13.97 7.40
N GLU A 175 13.70 -14.08 7.37
CA GLU A 175 12.90 -13.74 6.19
C GLU A 175 12.95 -12.23 5.96
N ARG A 176 13.42 -11.83 4.79
CA ARG A 176 13.69 -10.43 4.44
C ARG A 176 13.01 -10.10 3.13
N GLU A 177 12.64 -8.84 3.02
CA GLU A 177 12.20 -8.25 1.78
C GLU A 177 13.39 -8.13 0.80
N LEU A 178 13.24 -8.75 -0.37
CA LEU A 178 14.17 -8.79 -1.48
C LEU A 178 13.58 -8.02 -2.67
N ARG A 179 14.46 -7.44 -3.49
CA ARG A 179 14.09 -6.76 -4.73
C ARG A 179 14.68 -7.45 -5.94
N MET A 180 13.87 -7.53 -6.99
CA MET A 180 14.25 -7.96 -8.33
C MET A 180 13.90 -6.88 -9.34
N TYR A 181 14.73 -6.69 -10.36
CA TYR A 181 14.60 -5.66 -11.37
C TYR A 181 14.51 -6.26 -12.78
N GLY A 182 13.30 -6.58 -13.20
CA GLY A 182 13.02 -7.11 -14.55
C GLY A 182 12.82 -8.62 -14.54
N ASP A 183 12.21 -9.14 -15.60
CA ASP A 183 11.80 -10.56 -15.68
C ASP A 183 12.98 -11.54 -15.85
N HIS A 184 14.16 -11.00 -16.13
CA HIS A 184 15.40 -11.75 -16.29
C HIS A 184 16.41 -11.48 -15.17
N ASP A 185 16.04 -10.70 -14.16
CA ASP A 185 16.91 -10.45 -13.01
C ASP A 185 16.83 -11.65 -12.05
N GLU A 186 17.84 -12.50 -12.12
CA GLU A 186 18.00 -13.64 -11.20
C GLU A 186 18.58 -13.19 -9.83
N ASP A 187 19.12 -11.97 -9.74
CA ASP A 187 19.74 -11.46 -8.51
C ASP A 187 18.69 -10.90 -7.55
N LYS A 188 18.38 -11.65 -6.49
CA LYS A 188 17.56 -11.15 -5.39
C LYS A 188 18.44 -10.40 -4.40
N ARG A 189 18.14 -9.12 -4.15
CA ARG A 189 18.96 -8.28 -3.25
C ARG A 189 18.20 -7.89 -2.00
N CYS A 190 18.81 -8.11 -0.82
CA CYS A 190 18.22 -7.70 0.45
C CYS A 190 18.16 -6.18 0.59
N LEU A 191 16.99 -5.65 0.99
CA LEU A 191 16.79 -4.21 1.20
C LEU A 191 17.75 -3.58 2.23
N GLN A 192 18.11 -4.33 3.28
CA GLN A 192 18.88 -3.79 4.40
C GLN A 192 20.40 -3.80 4.17
N CYS A 193 20.93 -4.80 3.46
CA CYS A 193 22.38 -4.98 3.32
C CYS A 193 22.88 -5.09 1.88
N GLY A 194 21.99 -5.18 0.89
CA GLY A 194 22.34 -5.26 -0.53
C GLY A 194 23.06 -6.54 -0.95
N LYS A 195 23.09 -7.57 -0.08
CA LYS A 195 23.71 -8.87 -0.37
C LYS A 195 22.65 -9.90 -0.77
N GLU A 196 23.09 -10.85 -1.59
CA GLU A 196 22.41 -12.12 -1.91
C GLU A 196 22.29 -13.01 -0.67
#